data_AF-A0A388PEM6-F1
#
_entry.id   AF-A0A388PEM6-F1
#
_cell.length_a   1.000
_cell.length_b   1.000
_cell.length_c   1.000
_cell.angle_alpha   90.00
_cell.angle_beta   90.00
_cell.angle_gamma   90.00
#
_symmetry.space_group_name_H-M   'P 1'
#
loop_
_entity.id
_entity.type
_entity.pdbx_description
1 polymer ?
#
loop_
_entity_poly.entity_id
_entity_poly.type
_entity_poly.pdbx_seq_one_letter_code
_entity_poly.pdbx_strand_id
1 'polypeptide(L)'
;MREDLPEWLGKPPRRGTDAWEAWLAKWRAYARVELKDAAADDPEFDFGLLTMDERWQVGLAVEIRKHIEQGRAGGPCPFLQNRSISDVLHASIVAWQVGRSVFSTEPNERTLFADQWVTKRLNPRRRRIAHGIRYGFLAGLGGEPAEPAWSSADYIAAYEAAWNVGNAMAIDSDPR
;
A
#
# COMPACT_ATOMS: atom_id res chain seq x y z
N MET A 1 13.16 7.33 -8.07
CA MET A 1 13.92 8.41 -7.39
C MET A 1 13.60 9.74 -8.05
N ARG A 2 13.29 10.77 -7.26
CA ARG A 2 12.86 12.09 -7.74
C ARG A 2 13.95 12.80 -8.56
N GLU A 3 13.54 13.48 -9.62
CA GLU A 3 14.44 14.11 -10.61
C GLU A 3 14.86 15.54 -10.24
N ASP A 4 14.21 16.14 -9.25
CA ASP A 4 14.37 17.53 -8.80
C ASP A 4 15.34 17.67 -7.61
N LEU A 5 16.27 16.73 -7.43
CA LEU A 5 17.27 16.83 -6.36
C LEU A 5 18.17 18.05 -6.57
N PRO A 6 18.38 18.90 -5.55
CA PRO A 6 19.20 20.10 -5.72
C PRO A 6 20.65 19.76 -6.12
N GLU A 7 21.22 20.51 -7.09
CA GLU A 7 22.57 20.25 -7.59
C GLU A 7 23.64 20.30 -6.48
N TRP A 8 23.50 21.20 -5.51
CA TRP A 8 24.43 21.36 -4.38
C TRP A 8 24.49 20.14 -3.47
N LEU A 9 23.45 19.30 -3.46
CA LEU A 9 23.39 18.08 -2.67
C LEU A 9 24.31 17.00 -3.25
N GLY A 10 24.60 17.06 -4.55
CA GLY A 10 25.38 16.06 -5.28
C GLY A 10 24.65 14.73 -5.43
N LYS A 11 25.30 13.79 -6.14
CA LYS A 11 24.71 12.46 -6.38
C LYS A 11 24.61 11.65 -5.09
N PRO A 12 23.53 10.86 -4.91
CA PRO A 12 23.36 10.00 -3.74
C PRO A 12 24.50 8.96 -3.67
N PRO A 13 25.22 8.86 -2.55
CA PRO A 13 26.21 7.80 -2.32
C PRO A 13 25.57 6.42 -2.20
N ARG A 14 26.40 5.38 -2.14
CA ARG A 14 25.94 4.01 -1.91
C ARG A 14 25.23 3.91 -0.55
N ARG A 15 23.99 3.40 -0.55
CA ARG A 15 23.19 3.18 0.66
C ARG A 15 23.93 2.34 1.71
N GLY A 16 23.68 2.64 2.98
CA GLY A 16 24.27 1.93 4.12
C GLY A 16 25.73 2.30 4.40
N THR A 17 26.22 3.42 3.86
CA THR A 17 27.55 3.96 4.16
C THR A 17 27.43 5.24 4.99
N ASP A 18 28.47 5.60 5.75
CA ASP A 18 28.50 6.87 6.48
C ASP A 18 28.32 8.08 5.55
N ALA A 19 28.83 7.99 4.32
CA ALA A 19 28.64 8.99 3.29
C ALA A 19 27.16 9.13 2.89
N TRP A 20 26.44 8.01 2.77
CA TRP A 20 25.00 8.02 2.55
C TRP A 20 24.24 8.64 3.71
N GLU A 21 24.55 8.28 4.96
CA GLU A 21 23.86 8.85 6.12
C GLU A 21 24.08 10.37 6.23
N ALA A 22 25.31 10.84 5.98
CA ALA A 22 25.61 12.26 5.96
C ALA A 22 24.91 13.00 4.80
N TRP A 23 24.81 12.37 3.64
CA TRP A 23 24.07 12.91 2.48
C TRP A 23 22.56 12.95 2.77
N LEU A 24 22.01 11.87 3.31
CA LEU A 24 20.61 11.72 3.64
C LEU A 24 20.19 12.73 4.71
N ALA A 25 21.04 12.99 5.72
CA ALA A 25 20.79 14.01 6.72
C ALA A 25 20.64 15.42 6.10
N LYS A 26 21.50 15.77 5.13
CA LYS A 26 21.41 17.05 4.40
C LYS A 26 20.14 17.12 3.56
N TRP A 27 19.82 16.04 2.86
CA TRP A 27 18.57 15.91 2.09
C TRP A 27 17.35 16.13 2.99
N ARG A 28 17.24 15.37 4.08
CA ARG A 28 16.09 15.42 5.01
C ARG A 28 15.91 16.81 5.62
N ALA A 29 17.01 17.47 5.97
CA ALA A 29 16.97 18.85 6.47
C ALA A 29 16.37 19.81 5.43
N TYR A 30 16.84 19.74 4.18
CA TYR A 30 16.30 20.54 3.07
C TYR A 30 14.84 20.22 2.77
N ALA A 31 14.50 18.94 2.61
CA ALA A 31 13.15 18.48 2.29
C ALA A 31 12.13 18.93 3.34
N ARG A 32 12.49 18.86 4.63
CA ARG A 32 11.63 19.29 5.72
C ARG A 32 11.45 20.80 5.77
N VAL A 33 12.53 21.57 5.61
CA VAL A 33 12.51 23.02 5.81
C VAL A 33 12.04 23.76 4.56
N GLU A 34 12.63 23.46 3.41
CA GLU A 34 12.39 24.19 2.16
C GLU A 34 11.19 23.62 1.40
N LEU A 35 11.11 22.28 1.25
CA LEU A 35 10.01 21.64 0.52
C LEU A 35 8.77 21.41 1.40
N LYS A 36 8.91 21.52 2.72
CA LYS A 36 7.85 21.20 3.71
C LYS A 36 7.28 19.80 3.49
N ASP A 37 8.13 18.88 3.09
CA ASP A 37 7.76 17.53 2.73
C ASP A 37 7.52 16.69 3.98
N ALA A 38 6.26 16.30 4.22
CA ALA A 38 5.88 15.50 5.38
C ALA A 38 6.53 14.10 5.38
N ALA A 39 6.94 13.60 4.21
CA ALA A 39 7.62 12.31 4.07
C ALA A 39 9.13 12.38 4.30
N ALA A 40 9.70 13.57 4.57
CA ALA A 40 11.15 13.75 4.70
C ALA A 40 11.76 12.84 5.78
N ASP A 41 11.03 12.53 6.83
CA ASP A 41 11.50 11.67 7.92
C ASP A 41 10.89 10.26 7.88
N ASP A 42 10.11 9.94 6.84
CA ASP A 42 9.40 8.67 6.71
C ASP A 42 10.18 7.66 5.86
N PRO A 43 10.71 6.57 6.45
CA PRO A 43 11.44 5.55 5.71
C PRO A 43 10.57 4.77 4.71
N GLU A 44 9.25 4.66 4.92
CA GLU A 44 8.36 3.98 3.95
C GLU A 44 8.33 4.74 2.61
N PHE A 45 8.42 6.06 2.68
CA PHE A 45 8.47 6.96 1.52
C PHE A 45 9.90 7.31 1.10
N ASP A 46 10.86 6.45 1.43
CA ASP A 46 12.30 6.62 1.15
C ASP A 46 12.80 8.02 1.57
N PHE A 47 12.37 8.49 2.75
CA PHE A 47 12.69 9.80 3.29
C PHE A 47 12.33 10.95 2.34
N GLY A 48 11.25 10.79 1.58
CA GLY A 48 10.79 11.75 0.60
C GLY A 48 11.60 11.74 -0.71
N LEU A 49 12.42 10.73 -0.98
CA LEU A 49 13.18 10.61 -2.24
C LEU A 49 12.36 10.02 -3.40
N LEU A 50 11.15 9.54 -3.12
CA LEU A 50 10.25 8.96 -4.11
C LEU A 50 9.63 10.02 -5.02
N THR A 51 9.45 9.68 -6.30
CA THR A 51 8.61 10.43 -7.26
C THR A 51 7.15 10.42 -6.82
N MET A 52 6.30 11.26 -7.39
CA MET A 52 4.86 11.25 -7.05
C MET A 52 4.20 9.90 -7.33
N ASP A 53 4.56 9.23 -8.43
CA ASP A 53 4.00 7.92 -8.76
C ASP A 53 4.47 6.84 -7.79
N GLU A 54 5.76 6.84 -7.42
CA GLU A 54 6.32 5.94 -6.40
C GLU A 54 5.66 6.18 -5.03
N ARG A 55 5.46 7.44 -4.63
CA ARG A 55 4.75 7.77 -3.39
C ARG A 55 3.31 7.31 -3.41
N TRP A 56 2.63 7.46 -4.54
CA TRP A 56 1.25 6.99 -4.66
C TRP A 56 1.17 5.47 -4.51
N GLN A 57 2.13 4.72 -5.06
CA GLN A 57 2.24 3.26 -4.91
C GLN A 57 2.50 2.85 -3.46
N VAL A 58 3.44 3.52 -2.78
CA VAL A 58 3.70 3.27 -1.35
C VAL A 58 2.47 3.59 -0.51
N GLY A 59 1.85 4.75 -0.72
CA GLY A 59 0.63 5.14 0.01
C GLY A 59 -0.52 4.17 -0.22
N LEU A 60 -0.69 3.67 -1.45
CA LEU A 60 -1.65 2.61 -1.76
C LEU A 60 -1.35 1.34 -0.97
N ALA A 61 -0.09 0.89 -0.97
CA ALA A 61 0.35 -0.31 -0.28
C ALA A 61 0.13 -0.22 1.25
N VAL A 62 0.46 0.93 1.86
CA VAL A 62 0.23 1.21 3.29
C VAL A 62 -1.25 1.08 3.62
N GLU A 63 -2.11 1.73 2.83
CA GLU A 63 -3.56 1.70 3.05
C GLU A 63 -4.15 0.29 2.86
N ILE A 64 -3.67 -0.48 1.88
CA ILE A 64 -4.06 -1.88 1.69
C ILE A 64 -3.70 -2.72 2.93
N ARG A 65 -2.44 -2.68 3.39
CA ARG A 65 -2.00 -3.47 4.56
C ARG A 65 -2.85 -3.14 5.78
N LYS A 66 -2.98 -1.85 6.09
CA LYS A 66 -3.79 -1.33 7.19
C LYS A 66 -5.23 -1.84 7.14
N HIS A 67 -5.85 -1.84 5.95
CA HIS A 67 -7.27 -2.16 5.84
C HIS A 67 -7.55 -3.66 5.79
N ILE A 68 -6.63 -4.48 5.28
CA ILE A 68 -6.70 -5.94 5.47
C ILE A 68 -6.68 -6.26 6.96
N GLU A 69 -5.73 -5.71 7.72
CA GLU A 69 -5.66 -5.93 9.17
C GLU A 69 -6.90 -5.42 9.91
N GLN A 70 -7.40 -4.24 9.54
CA GLN A 70 -8.63 -3.70 10.10
C GLN A 70 -9.84 -4.59 9.84
N GLY A 71 -9.97 -5.14 8.62
CA GLY A 71 -11.02 -6.08 8.27
C GLY A 71 -10.90 -7.39 9.07
N ARG A 72 -9.68 -7.91 9.19
CA ARG A 72 -9.34 -9.12 9.94
C ARG A 72 -9.63 -8.99 11.43
N ALA A 73 -9.41 -7.81 12.01
CA ALA A 73 -9.74 -7.51 13.40
C ALA A 73 -11.24 -7.26 13.65
N GLY A 74 -12.10 -7.38 12.62
CA GLY A 74 -13.53 -7.06 12.73
C GLY A 74 -13.82 -5.55 12.85
N GLY A 75 -12.83 -4.70 12.52
CA GLY A 75 -12.93 -3.26 12.59
C GLY A 75 -13.94 -2.66 11.60
N PRO A 76 -14.27 -1.36 11.74
CA PRO A 76 -15.24 -0.68 10.88
C PRO A 76 -14.78 -0.64 9.42
N CYS A 77 -15.70 -0.57 8.46
CA CYS A 77 -15.34 -0.36 7.05
C CYS A 77 -15.00 1.13 6.82
N PRO A 78 -14.00 1.48 5.98
CA PRO A 78 -13.52 2.86 5.77
C PRO A 78 -14.49 3.84 5.06
N PHE A 79 -15.79 3.54 4.96
CA PHE A 79 -16.80 4.38 4.28
C PHE A 79 -16.86 5.84 4.76
N LEU A 80 -16.35 6.12 5.96
CA LEU A 80 -16.68 7.34 6.70
C LEU A 80 -15.54 8.37 6.78
N GLN A 81 -14.39 8.11 6.16
CA GLN A 81 -13.22 8.98 6.34
C GLN A 81 -12.93 9.92 5.16
N ASN A 82 -13.53 9.72 3.98
CA ASN A 82 -13.24 10.52 2.79
C ASN A 82 -14.50 10.97 2.04
N ARG A 83 -14.62 12.29 1.83
CA ARG A 83 -15.71 12.89 1.02
C ARG A 83 -15.48 12.74 -0.49
N SER A 84 -14.25 12.45 -0.93
CA SER A 84 -13.89 12.24 -2.34
C SER A 84 -13.71 10.75 -2.66
N ILE A 85 -14.19 10.33 -3.83
CA ILE A 85 -14.03 8.95 -4.31
C ILE A 85 -12.68 8.84 -5.03
N SER A 86 -11.66 8.39 -4.31
CA SER A 86 -10.32 8.11 -4.87
C SER A 86 -10.14 6.63 -5.19
N ASP A 87 -9.16 6.32 -6.04
CA ASP A 87 -8.75 4.93 -6.30
C ASP A 87 -8.19 4.27 -5.03
N VAL A 88 -7.54 5.04 -4.15
CA VAL A 88 -7.06 4.57 -2.84
C VAL A 88 -8.23 4.18 -1.94
N LEU A 89 -9.29 5.00 -1.83
CA LEU A 89 -10.46 4.65 -1.03
C LEU A 89 -11.14 3.37 -1.54
N HIS A 90 -11.22 3.21 -2.87
CA HIS A 90 -11.75 1.98 -3.47
C HIS A 90 -10.90 0.77 -3.08
N ALA A 91 -9.58 0.88 -3.19
CA ALA A 91 -8.63 -0.14 -2.75
C ALA A 91 -8.75 -0.46 -1.26
N SER A 92 -8.84 0.54 -0.38
CA SER A 92 -9.00 0.35 1.08
C SER A 92 -10.27 -0.42 1.43
N ILE A 93 -11.38 -0.20 0.72
CA ILE A 93 -12.62 -0.96 0.94
C ILE A 93 -12.46 -2.41 0.47
N VAL A 94 -11.82 -2.63 -0.68
CA VAL A 94 -11.55 -4.00 -1.18
C VAL A 94 -10.61 -4.75 -0.23
N ALA A 95 -9.55 -4.10 0.24
CA ALA A 95 -8.62 -4.62 1.25
C ALA A 95 -9.35 -4.98 2.55
N TRP A 96 -10.22 -4.09 3.03
CA TRP A 96 -11.07 -4.38 4.20
C TRP A 96 -11.97 -5.60 3.97
N GLN A 97 -12.60 -5.74 2.80
CA GLN A 97 -13.42 -6.92 2.49
C GLN A 97 -12.60 -8.21 2.51
N VAL A 98 -11.37 -8.18 1.99
CA VAL A 98 -10.43 -9.32 2.00
C VAL A 98 -10.04 -9.70 3.44
N GLY A 99 -9.67 -8.73 4.28
CA GLY A 99 -9.43 -9.01 5.69
C GLY A 99 -10.68 -9.54 6.40
N ARG A 100 -11.85 -8.98 6.08
CA ARG A 100 -13.12 -9.34 6.71
C ARG A 100 -13.56 -10.77 6.41
N SER A 101 -13.20 -11.33 5.24
CA SER A 101 -13.51 -12.72 4.89
C SER A 101 -12.73 -13.74 5.73
N VAL A 102 -11.63 -13.32 6.35
CA VAL A 102 -10.90 -14.14 7.34
C VAL A 102 -11.64 -14.12 8.68
N PHE A 103 -12.14 -12.95 9.11
CA PHE A 103 -12.86 -12.82 10.38
C PHE A 103 -14.20 -13.55 10.37
N SER A 104 -14.97 -13.46 9.26
CA SER A 104 -16.26 -14.13 9.12
C SER A 104 -16.56 -14.40 7.67
N THR A 105 -17.10 -15.59 7.41
CA THR A 105 -17.65 -15.99 6.12
C THR A 105 -19.10 -15.56 5.93
N GLU A 106 -19.81 -15.20 7.00
CA GLU A 106 -21.20 -14.73 6.93
C GLU A 106 -21.30 -13.28 6.43
N PRO A 107 -22.04 -13.03 5.33
CA PRO A 107 -22.33 -11.67 4.88
C PRO A 107 -23.22 -10.93 5.88
N ASN A 108 -22.86 -9.69 6.21
CA ASN A 108 -23.72 -8.76 6.92
C ASN A 108 -24.07 -7.55 6.05
N GLU A 109 -24.98 -6.70 6.54
CA GLU A 109 -25.41 -5.50 5.82
C GLU A 109 -24.24 -4.60 5.40
N ARG A 110 -23.19 -4.49 6.21
CA ARG A 110 -22.01 -3.66 5.90
C ARG A 110 -21.19 -4.27 4.78
N THR A 111 -20.95 -5.59 4.77
CA THR A 111 -20.21 -6.25 3.69
C THR A 111 -20.99 -6.24 2.38
N LEU A 112 -22.32 -6.37 2.44
CA LEU A 112 -23.20 -6.26 1.27
C LEU A 112 -23.20 -4.84 0.70
N PHE A 113 -23.33 -3.83 1.56
CA PHE A 113 -23.22 -2.43 1.14
C PHE A 113 -21.85 -2.14 0.52
N ALA A 114 -20.77 -2.67 1.11
CA ALA A 114 -19.43 -2.52 0.59
C ALA A 114 -19.27 -3.09 -0.81
N ASP A 115 -19.80 -4.29 -1.04
CA ASP A 115 -19.72 -4.94 -2.34
C ASP A 115 -20.47 -4.15 -3.41
N GLN A 116 -21.68 -3.68 -3.10
CA GLN A 116 -22.43 -2.80 -3.99
C GLN A 116 -21.70 -1.48 -4.26
N TRP A 117 -21.09 -0.88 -3.22
CA TRP A 117 -20.37 0.38 -3.34
C TRP A 117 -19.16 0.25 -4.26
N VAL A 118 -18.36 -0.82 -4.07
CA VAL A 118 -17.16 -1.16 -4.85
C VAL A 118 -17.54 -1.43 -6.31
N THR A 119 -18.57 -2.25 -6.53
CA THR A 119 -19.03 -2.66 -7.86
C THR A 119 -19.54 -1.47 -8.68
N LYS A 120 -20.37 -0.60 -8.08
CA LYS A 120 -20.89 0.61 -8.74
C LYS A 120 -19.81 1.61 -9.16
N ARG A 121 -18.59 1.48 -8.62
CA ARG A 121 -17.48 2.43 -8.82
C ARG A 121 -16.28 1.82 -9.54
N LEU A 122 -16.44 0.65 -10.15
CA LEU A 122 -15.39 0.03 -10.94
C LEU A 122 -15.06 0.88 -12.17
N ASN A 123 -13.76 0.98 -12.44
CA ASN A 123 -13.18 1.42 -13.70
C ASN A 123 -12.02 0.44 -14.04
N PRO A 124 -11.41 0.50 -15.23
CA PRO A 124 -10.34 -0.43 -15.60
C PRO A 124 -9.17 -0.48 -14.60
N ARG A 125 -8.78 0.67 -14.05
CA ARG A 125 -7.70 0.77 -13.06
C ARG A 125 -8.07 0.11 -11.72
N ARG A 126 -9.23 0.48 -11.17
CA ARG A 126 -9.79 -0.09 -9.93
C ARG A 126 -10.02 -1.58 -10.03
N ARG A 127 -10.42 -2.08 -11.20
CA ARG A 127 -10.56 -3.52 -11.45
C ARG A 127 -9.22 -4.24 -11.32
N ARG A 128 -8.15 -3.69 -11.89
CA ARG A 128 -6.79 -4.24 -11.75
C ARG A 128 -6.34 -4.20 -10.30
N ILE A 129 -6.44 -3.06 -9.62
CA ILE A 129 -6.04 -2.92 -8.21
C ILE A 129 -6.83 -3.90 -7.32
N ALA A 130 -8.15 -3.98 -7.48
CA ALA A 130 -8.99 -4.91 -6.71
C ALA A 130 -8.61 -6.38 -6.95
N HIS A 131 -8.28 -6.74 -8.20
CA HIS A 131 -7.74 -8.05 -8.51
C HIS A 131 -6.38 -8.26 -7.85
N GLY A 132 -5.46 -7.29 -7.93
CA GLY A 132 -4.14 -7.35 -7.30
C GLY A 132 -4.24 -7.65 -5.81
N ILE A 133 -5.11 -6.93 -5.09
CA ILE A 133 -5.36 -7.17 -3.66
C ILE A 133 -5.85 -8.60 -3.39
N ARG A 134 -6.92 -9.03 -4.08
CA ARG A 134 -7.52 -10.35 -3.83
C ARG A 134 -6.56 -11.48 -4.19
N TYR A 135 -5.92 -11.39 -5.34
CA TYR A 135 -5.01 -12.41 -5.85
C TYR A 135 -3.72 -12.46 -5.04
N GLY A 136 -3.14 -11.30 -4.71
CA GLY A 136 -1.97 -11.18 -3.84
C GLY A 136 -2.20 -11.81 -2.49
N PHE A 137 -3.31 -11.46 -1.83
CA PHE A 137 -3.64 -12.04 -0.53
C PHE A 137 -3.78 -13.56 -0.57
N LEU A 138 -4.49 -14.10 -1.55
CA LEU A 138 -4.66 -15.56 -1.70
C LEU A 138 -3.35 -16.27 -2.01
N ALA A 139 -2.51 -15.70 -2.88
CA ALA A 139 -1.19 -16.25 -3.16
C ALA A 139 -0.29 -16.20 -1.91
N GLY A 140 -0.37 -15.10 -1.13
CA GLY A 140 0.35 -14.95 0.13
C GLY A 140 -0.03 -16.03 1.14
N LEU A 141 -1.33 -16.32 1.29
CA LEU A 141 -1.79 -17.42 2.15
C LEU A 141 -1.25 -18.80 1.72
N GLY A 142 -0.92 -18.96 0.43
CA GLY A 142 -0.31 -20.17 -0.11
C GLY A 142 1.21 -20.24 0.05
N GLY A 143 1.88 -19.17 0.48
CA GLY A 143 3.33 -19.09 0.69
C GLY A 143 4.18 -18.95 -0.57
N GLU A 144 3.61 -19.21 -1.75
CA GLU A 144 4.33 -19.12 -3.03
C GLU A 144 3.92 -17.86 -3.79
N PRO A 145 4.89 -17.00 -4.20
CA PRO A 145 4.59 -15.86 -5.05
C PRO A 145 4.11 -16.36 -6.41
N ALA A 146 2.95 -15.85 -6.83
CA ALA A 146 2.40 -16.12 -8.15
C ALA A 146 2.80 -15.02 -9.13
N GLU A 147 2.98 -15.37 -10.40
CA GLU A 147 3.29 -14.38 -11.43
C GLU A 147 2.15 -13.34 -11.52
N PRO A 148 2.47 -12.03 -11.49
CA PRO A 148 1.46 -10.99 -11.51
C PRO A 148 0.70 -10.99 -12.85
N ALA A 149 -0.64 -10.93 -12.79
CA ALA A 149 -1.48 -10.93 -13.98
C ALA A 149 -1.33 -9.66 -14.85
N TRP A 150 -0.77 -8.58 -14.27
CA TRP A 150 -0.43 -7.34 -14.98
C TRP A 150 0.91 -6.79 -14.49
N SER A 151 1.64 -6.12 -15.38
CA SER A 151 2.90 -5.43 -15.07
C SER A 151 2.72 -3.97 -14.66
N SER A 152 1.48 -3.48 -14.51
CA SER A 152 1.25 -2.09 -14.12
C SER A 152 1.64 -1.86 -12.67
N ALA A 153 2.35 -0.77 -12.40
CA ALA A 153 2.93 -0.53 -11.08
C ALA A 153 1.89 -0.44 -9.96
N ASP A 154 0.68 0.05 -10.26
CA ASP A 154 -0.44 0.06 -9.32
C ASP A 154 -0.99 -1.33 -8.99
N TYR A 155 -0.95 -2.26 -9.95
CA TYR A 155 -1.30 -3.66 -9.72
C TYR A 155 -0.24 -4.35 -8.88
N ILE A 156 1.04 -4.18 -9.24
CA ILE A 156 2.17 -4.80 -8.53
C ILE A 156 2.18 -4.34 -7.07
N ALA A 157 2.09 -3.03 -6.81
CA ALA A 157 2.04 -2.49 -5.46
C ALA A 157 0.86 -3.06 -4.65
N ALA A 158 -0.31 -3.21 -5.27
CA ALA A 158 -1.48 -3.78 -4.61
C ALA A 158 -1.35 -5.28 -4.34
N TYR A 159 -0.78 -6.03 -5.28
CA TYR A 159 -0.50 -7.46 -5.17
C TYR A 159 0.51 -7.73 -4.05
N GLU A 160 1.67 -7.08 -4.08
CA GLU A 160 2.74 -7.29 -3.11
C GLU A 160 2.31 -6.89 -1.71
N ALA A 161 1.60 -5.77 -1.56
CA ALA A 161 1.08 -5.34 -0.27
C ALA A 161 0.15 -6.39 0.34
N ALA A 162 -0.75 -6.96 -0.46
CA ALA A 162 -1.69 -7.97 0.01
C ALA A 162 -1.04 -9.35 0.22
N TRP A 163 -0.09 -9.72 -0.66
CA TRP A 163 0.69 -10.94 -0.54
C TRP A 163 1.50 -10.95 0.75
N ASN A 164 2.17 -9.84 1.08
CA ASN A 164 2.95 -9.74 2.32
C ASN A 164 2.09 -9.97 3.57
N VAL A 165 0.86 -9.46 3.60
CA VAL A 165 -0.06 -9.70 4.73
C VAL A 165 -0.54 -11.15 4.75
N GLY A 166 -0.96 -11.71 3.61
CA GLY A 166 -1.38 -13.11 3.52
C GLY A 166 -0.26 -14.08 3.92
N ASN A 167 0.96 -13.84 3.47
CA ASN A 167 2.12 -14.68 3.78
C ASN A 167 2.52 -14.58 5.26
N ALA A 168 2.52 -13.38 5.84
CA ALA A 168 2.74 -13.22 7.28
C ALA A 168 1.71 -14.01 8.10
N MET A 169 0.42 -13.96 7.70
CA MET A 169 -0.62 -14.74 8.36
C MET A 169 -0.43 -16.26 8.22
N ALA A 170 0.03 -16.72 7.06
CA ALA A 170 0.30 -18.15 6.84
C ALA A 170 1.45 -18.62 7.75
N ILE A 171 2.51 -17.83 7.87
CA ILE A 171 3.64 -18.10 8.77
C ILE A 171 3.19 -18.11 10.23
N ASP A 172 2.43 -17.10 10.68
CA ASP A 172 1.94 -17.02 12.06
C ASP A 172 1.00 -18.19 12.44
N SER A 173 0.40 -18.82 11.44
CA SER A 173 -0.52 -19.96 11.62
C SER A 173 0.15 -21.32 11.46
N ASP A 174 1.43 -21.38 11.07
CA ASP A 174 2.18 -22.64 10.92
C ASP A 174 2.65 -23.12 12.30
N PRO A 175 2.19 -24.29 12.79
CA PRO A 175 2.54 -24.80 14.12
C PRO A 175 3.94 -25.43 14.21
N ARG A 176 4.78 -25.31 13.16
CA ARG A 176 6.12 -25.91 13.10
C ARG A 176 7.18 -25.09 13.83
#